data_AF-A0A136JSJ7-F1
#
_entry.id   AF-A0A136JSJ7-F1
#
_cell.length_a   1.000
_cell.length_b   1.000
_cell.length_c   1.000
_cell.angle_alpha   90.00
_cell.angle_beta   90.00
_cell.angle_gamma   90.00
#
_symmetry.space_group_name_H-M   'P 1'
#
loop_
_entity.id
_entity.type
_entity.pdbx_description
1 polymer ?
#
loop_
_entity_poly.entity_id
_entity_poly.type
_entity_poly.pdbx_seq_one_letter_code
_entity_poly.pdbx_strand_id
1 'polypeptide(L)'
;MNLLFWGITLGMLGKVLVVVAVLHMHHSLVQESRIDRTVLLTYKQERVMTFIGLLLIVAGYLMEVYFYSPTALFNCEGAECSALLIESEVSQ
;
A
#
# COMPACT_ATOMS: atom_id res chain seq x y z
N MET A 1 -3.04 16.32 13.94
CA MET A 1 -2.45 14.97 13.80
C MET A 1 -1.72 14.92 12.46
N ASN A 2 -0.53 14.32 12.39
CA ASN A 2 0.33 14.39 11.19
C ASN A 2 -0.29 13.67 9.98
N LEU A 3 -0.14 14.27 8.79
CA LEU A 3 -0.56 13.70 7.50
C LEU A 3 0.05 12.31 7.29
N LEU A 4 1.31 12.16 7.72
CA LEU A 4 2.07 10.90 7.72
C LEU A 4 1.39 9.78 8.52
N PHE A 5 0.84 10.10 9.70
CA PHE A 5 0.16 9.11 10.54
C PHE A 5 -1.10 8.58 9.84
N TRP A 6 -1.86 9.47 9.20
CA TRP A 6 -3.04 9.08 8.41
C TRP A 6 -2.66 8.25 7.18
N GLY A 7 -1.60 8.62 6.44
CA GLY A 7 -1.11 7.85 5.29
C GLY A 7 -0.72 6.41 5.66
N ILE A 8 0.09 6.25 6.71
CA ILE A 8 0.55 4.93 7.18
C ILE A 8 -0.61 4.07 7.68
N THR A 9 -1.53 4.66 8.45
CA THR A 9 -2.69 3.93 8.99
C THR A 9 -3.65 3.50 7.89
N LEU A 10 -3.94 4.36 6.91
CA LEU A 10 -4.76 4.01 5.75
C LEU A 10 -4.11 2.89 4.91
N GLY A 11 -2.79 2.99 4.69
CA GLY A 11 -2.02 1.99 3.96
C GLY A 11 -2.00 0.64 4.66
N MET A 12 -1.83 0.61 5.99
CA MET A 12 -1.89 -0.63 6.77
C MET A 12 -3.30 -1.24 6.77
N LEU A 13 -4.33 -0.41 6.98
CA LEU A 13 -5.72 -0.86 6.98
C LEU A 13 -6.11 -1.47 5.62
N GLY A 14 -5.70 -0.83 4.52
CA GLY A 14 -5.92 -1.34 3.16
C GLY A 14 -5.25 -2.69 2.92
N LYS A 15 -3.99 -2.87 3.35
CA LYS A 15 -3.26 -4.14 3.24
C LYS A 15 -3.96 -5.26 4.01
N VAL A 16 -4.37 -5.00 5.26
CA VAL A 16 -5.09 -5.98 6.09
C VAL A 16 -6.40 -6.39 5.42
N LEU A 17 -7.16 -5.44 4.88
CA LEU A 17 -8.44 -5.71 4.22
C LEU A 17 -8.26 -6.59 2.96
N VAL A 18 -7.21 -6.34 2.17
CA VAL A 18 -6.89 -7.18 1.00
C VAL A 18 -6.51 -8.61 1.43
N VAL A 19 -5.66 -8.76 2.46
CA VAL A 19 -5.25 -10.08 2.96
C VAL A 19 -6.45 -10.88 3.47
N VAL A 20 -7.34 -10.25 4.26
CA VAL A 20 -8.54 -10.92 4.77
C VAL A 20 -9.48 -11.33 3.63
N ALA A 21 -9.66 -10.48 2.62
CA ALA A 21 -10.49 -10.79 1.46
C ALA A 21 -9.96 -12.01 0.69
N VAL A 22 -8.64 -12.08 0.45
CA VAL A 22 -8.00 -13.21 -0.24
C VAL A 22 -8.08 -14.50 0.59
N LEU A 23 -7.89 -14.41 1.91
CA LEU A 23 -7.98 -15.58 2.79
C LEU A 23 -9.40 -16.15 2.85
N HIS A 24 -10.40 -15.28 2.90
CA HIS A 24 -11.81 -15.68 2.88
C HIS A 24 -12.19 -16.38 1.56
N MET A 25 -11.72 -15.84 0.43
CA MET A 25 -11.90 -16.42 -0.89
C MET A 25 -11.32 -17.84 -0.98
N HIS A 26 -10.10 -18.05 -0.45
CA HIS A 26 -9.50 -19.39 -0.39
C HIS A 26 -10.33 -20.36 0.46
N HIS A 27 -10.88 -19.91 1.57
CA HIS A 27 -11.73 -20.75 2.42
C HIS A 27 -13.05 -21.12 1.73
N SER A 28 -13.71 -20.17 1.06
CA SER A 28 -14.95 -20.42 0.30
C SER A 28 -14.73 -21.40 -0.87
N LEU A 29 -13.57 -21.32 -1.55
CA LEU A 29 -13.25 -22.22 -2.66
C LEU A 29 -12.94 -23.66 -2.23
N VAL A 30 -12.38 -23.86 -1.03
CA VAL A 30 -12.04 -25.20 -0.51
C VAL A 30 -13.28 -25.96 -0.06
N GLN A 31 -14.31 -25.25 0.40
CA GLN A 31 -15.50 -25.87 0.99
C GLN A 31 -16.52 -26.35 -0.05
N GLU A 32 -16.49 -25.81 -1.27
CA GLU A 32 -17.51 -26.07 -2.29
C GLU A 32 -16.91 -26.75 -3.55
N SER A 33 -17.13 -28.07 -3.74
CA SER A 33 -16.67 -28.79 -4.95
C SER A 33 -17.59 -28.64 -6.16
N ARG A 34 -18.78 -28.02 -6.00
CA ARG A 34 -19.70 -27.67 -7.09
C ARG A 34 -19.91 -26.16 -7.15
N ILE A 35 -19.64 -25.58 -8.32
CA ILE A 35 -19.87 -24.16 -8.60
C ILE A 35 -21.39 -23.94 -8.70
N ASP A 36 -22.00 -23.51 -7.60
CA ASP A 36 -23.39 -23.07 -7.57
C ASP A 36 -23.51 -21.57 -7.87
N ARG A 37 -24.67 -21.13 -8.37
CA ARG A 37 -24.95 -19.73 -8.74
C ARG A 37 -24.78 -18.76 -7.57
N THR A 38 -25.00 -19.24 -6.34
CA THR A 38 -24.78 -18.49 -5.10
C THR A 38 -23.31 -18.10 -4.92
N VAL A 39 -22.38 -19.00 -5.24
CA VAL A 39 -20.92 -18.75 -5.13
C VAL A 39 -20.48 -17.65 -6.11
N LEU A 40 -21.03 -17.62 -7.32
CA LEU A 40 -20.71 -16.59 -8.32
C LEU A 40 -21.13 -15.17 -7.90
N LEU A 41 -22.22 -15.06 -7.13
CA LEU A 41 -22.65 -13.76 -6.58
C LEU A 41 -21.75 -13.30 -5.44
N THR A 42 -21.38 -14.22 -4.52
CA THR A 42 -20.43 -13.94 -3.44
C THR A 42 -19.06 -13.51 -3.99
N TYR A 43 -18.60 -14.15 -5.06
CA TYR A 43 -17.34 -13.83 -5.73
C TYR A 43 -17.29 -12.39 -6.29
N LYS A 44 -18.43 -11.86 -6.77
CA LYS A 44 -18.53 -10.47 -7.22
C LYS A 44 -18.38 -9.49 -6.05
N GLN A 45 -19.02 -9.77 -4.91
CA GLN A 45 -18.87 -8.93 -3.72
C GLN A 45 -17.45 -8.97 -3.16
N GLU A 46 -16.83 -10.16 -3.10
CA GLU A 46 -15.43 -10.30 -2.66
C GLU A 46 -14.47 -9.50 -3.56
N ARG A 47 -14.63 -9.59 -4.88
CA ARG A 47 -13.79 -8.84 -5.82
C ARG A 47 -13.92 -7.32 -5.64
N VAL A 48 -15.12 -6.83 -5.34
CA VAL A 48 -15.35 -5.42 -5.03
C VAL A 48 -14.63 -5.03 -3.73
N MET A 49 -14.68 -5.89 -2.70
CA MET A 49 -14.01 -5.65 -1.43
C MET A 49 -12.47 -5.60 -1.58
N THR A 50 -11.88 -6.50 -2.37
CA THR A 50 -10.45 -6.44 -2.70
C THR A 50 -10.09 -5.18 -3.46
N PHE A 51 -10.94 -4.76 -4.41
CA PHE A 51 -10.70 -3.54 -5.19
C PHE A 51 -10.75 -2.29 -4.31
N ILE A 52 -11.70 -2.21 -3.37
CA ILE A 52 -11.78 -1.13 -2.37
C ILE A 52 -10.52 -1.11 -1.50
N GLY A 53 -10.07 -2.28 -1.03
CA GLY A 53 -8.84 -2.39 -0.24
C GLY A 53 -7.61 -1.90 -1.01
N LEU A 54 -7.46 -2.29 -2.28
CA LEU A 54 -6.40 -1.81 -3.16
C LEU A 54 -6.44 -0.29 -3.30
N LEU A 55 -7.63 0.29 -3.54
CA LEU A 55 -7.83 1.73 -3.70
C LEU A 55 -7.40 2.48 -2.42
N LEU A 56 -7.71 1.92 -1.25
CA LEU A 56 -7.28 2.44 0.05
C LEU A 56 -5.75 2.47 0.20
N ILE A 57 -5.06 1.40 -0.24
CA ILE A 57 -3.60 1.32 -0.21
C ILE A 57 -3.00 2.40 -1.12
N VAL A 58 -3.51 2.54 -2.34
CA VAL A 58 -3.05 3.56 -3.30
C VAL A 58 -3.25 4.96 -2.74
N ALA A 59 -4.41 5.24 -2.15
CA ALA A 59 -4.69 6.52 -1.53
C ALA A 59 -3.74 6.83 -0.35
N GLY A 60 -3.48 5.84 0.52
CA GLY A 60 -2.53 5.97 1.62
C GLY A 60 -1.10 6.25 1.13
N TYR A 61 -0.66 5.54 0.09
CA TYR A 61 0.65 5.75 -0.53
C TYR A 61 0.80 7.14 -1.14
N LEU A 62 -0.21 7.63 -1.87
CA LEU A 62 -0.16 8.99 -2.43
C LEU A 62 -0.05 10.06 -1.33
N MET A 63 -0.69 9.83 -0.19
CA MET A 63 -0.64 10.72 0.96
C MET A 63 0.74 10.71 1.64
N GLU A 64 1.39 9.54 1.74
CA GLU A 64 2.77 9.41 2.21
C GLU A 64 3.75 10.09 1.24
N VAL A 65 3.60 9.86 -0.07
CA VAL A 65 4.45 10.47 -1.10
C VAL A 65 4.33 11.99 -1.09
N TYR A 66 3.12 12.54 -0.93
CA TYR A 66 2.96 13.99 -0.85
C TYR A 66 3.71 14.58 0.35
N PHE A 67 3.69 13.89 1.50
CA PHE A 67 4.40 14.32 2.71
C PHE A 67 5.92 14.15 2.60
N TYR A 68 6.42 13.10 1.93
CA TYR A 68 7.84 12.87 1.69
C TYR A 68 8.38 13.58 0.43
N SER A 69 7.53 14.11 -0.45
CA SER A 69 7.99 14.82 -1.65
C SER A 69 8.91 16.03 -1.39
N PRO A 70 8.96 16.65 -0.18
CA PRO A 70 9.99 17.63 0.14
C PRO A 70 11.34 17.05 0.59
N THR A 71 11.51 15.74 0.79
CA THR A 71 12.77 15.21 1.34
C THR A 71 13.82 14.98 0.26
N ALA A 72 14.75 15.94 0.15
CA ALA A 72 16.22 15.90 -0.01
C ALA A 72 16.91 14.91 -0.97
N LEU A 73 16.29 13.83 -1.45
CA LEU A 73 16.90 12.88 -2.37
C LEU A 73 16.84 13.37 -3.83
N PHE A 74 15.84 14.20 -4.16
CA PHE A 74 15.69 14.81 -5.49
C PHE A 74 15.71 16.36 -5.49
N ASN A 75 15.64 17.01 -4.32
CA ASN A 75 15.67 18.48 -4.17
C ASN A 75 16.80 18.91 -3.21
N CYS A 76 18.03 18.48 -3.49
CA CYS A 76 19.21 19.08 -2.87
C CYS A 76 19.55 20.39 -3.60
N GLU A 77 18.98 21.51 -3.16
CA GLU A 77 19.41 22.86 -3.55
C GLU A 77 20.20 23.46 -2.38
N GLY A 78 21.51 23.18 -2.31
CA GLY A 78 22.36 23.80 -1.28
C GLY A 78 23.64 23.04 -0.89
N ALA A 79 24.46 23.71 -0.07
CA ALA A 79 25.79 23.29 0.38
C ALA A 79 25.82 21.98 1.19
N GLU A 80 24.66 21.51 1.67
CA GLU A 80 24.52 20.19 2.31
C GLU A 80 24.75 19.00 1.37
N CYS A 81 24.64 19.16 0.04
CA CYS A 81 24.88 18.07 -0.91
C CYS A 81 26.37 17.81 -1.17
N SER A 82 27.24 18.82 -1.04
CA SER A 82 28.69 18.66 -1.27
C SER A 82 29.40 17.86 -0.17
N ALA A 83 28.84 17.77 1.04
CA ALA A 83 29.43 17.01 2.14
C ALA A 83 29.27 15.49 1.96
N LEU A 84 28.17 15.04 1.34
CA LEU A 84 27.88 13.61 1.14
C LEU A 84 28.69 12.98 -0.01
N LEU A 85 29.09 13.75 -1.03
CA LEU A 85 29.98 13.24 -2.08
C LEU A 85 31.41 13.02 -1.57
N ILE A 86 31.89 13.84 -0.64
CA ILE A 86 33.23 13.71 -0.06
C ILE A 86 33.34 12.44 0.79
N GLU A 87 32.26 12.07 1.51
CA GLU A 87 32.27 10.83 2.31
C GLU A 87 32.27 9.56 1.44
N SER A 88 31.76 9.64 0.19
CA SER A 88 31.82 8.53 -0.78
C SER A 88 33.17 8.39 -1.50
N GLU A 89 34.01 9.44 -1.57
CA GLU A 89 35.37 9.33 -2.14
C GLU A 89 36.41 8.84 -1.11
N VAL A 90 36.18 9.00 0.19
CA VAL A 90 37.15 8.62 1.25
C VAL A 90 37.07 7.13 1.64
N SER A 91 36.20 6.35 1.01
CA SER A 91 36.08 4.90 1.23
C SER A 91 36.46 4.05 0.01
N GLN A 92 37.34 4.55 -0.87
CA GLN A 92 38.10 3.75 -1.84
C GLN A 92 39.60 3.81 -1.59
#